data_AF-A0A1B0DFJ1-F1
#
_entry.id   AF-A0A1B0DFJ1-F1
#
_cell.length_a   1.000
_cell.length_b   1.000
_cell.length_c   1.000
_cell.angle_alpha   90.00
_cell.angle_beta   90.00
_cell.angle_gamma   90.00
#
_symmetry.space_group_name_H-M   'P 1'
#
loop_
_entity.id
_entity.type
_entity.pdbx_description
1 polymer ?
#
loop_
_entity_poly.entity_id
_entity_poly.type
_entity_poly.pdbx_seq_one_letter_code
_entity_poly.pdbx_strand_id
1 'polypeptide(L)' 'MGTTVATNALLERKGDPVALVVNRGFRDLLYIGNQARPSIFALDIRKPSNLYKTVIEVDCKVIPDQPDKCQLKHAPF' A
#
# COMPACT_ATOMS: atom_id res chain seq x y z
N MET A 1 -23.22 19.71 1.21
CA MET A 1 -23.80 18.55 1.93
C MET A 1 -22.77 17.44 1.95
N GLY A 2 -22.41 16.92 3.12
CA GLY A 2 -21.62 15.69 3.23
C GLY A 2 -22.55 14.48 3.15
N THR A 3 -22.19 13.45 2.37
CA THR A 3 -22.97 12.21 2.25
C THR A 3 -22.11 11.00 2.62
N THR A 4 -22.76 9.88 2.92
CA THR A 4 -22.11 8.60 3.29
C THR A 4 -21.81 7.73 2.08
N VAL A 5 -22.03 8.22 0.86
CA VAL A 5 -21.93 7.43 -0.38
C VAL A 5 -20.54 6.79 -0.53
N ALA A 6 -19.47 7.57 -0.30
CA ALA A 6 -18.10 7.06 -0.42
C ALA A 6 -17.79 5.94 0.60
N THR A 7 -18.22 6.12 1.85
CA THR A 7 -18.01 5.12 2.91
C THR A 7 -18.79 3.84 2.63
N ASN A 8 -20.07 3.95 2.22
CA ASN A 8 -20.89 2.80 1.90
C ASN A 8 -20.36 2.05 0.67
N ALA A 9 -19.92 2.77 -0.38
CA ALA A 9 -19.28 2.17 -1.53
C ALA A 9 -18.03 1.35 -1.16
N LEU A 10 -17.21 1.87 -0.23
CA LEU A 10 -16.03 1.16 0.26
C LEU A 10 -16.39 -0.12 1.04
N LEU A 11 -17.33 -0.01 1.99
CA LEU A 11 -17.77 -1.13 2.82
C LEU A 11 -18.42 -2.24 2.00
N GLU A 12 -19.22 -1.87 1.01
CA GLU A 12 -19.91 -2.80 0.11
C GLU A 12 -19.03 -3.26 -1.05
N ARG A 13 -17.76 -2.83 -1.13
CA ARG A 13 -16.82 -3.14 -2.23
C ARG A 13 -17.38 -2.77 -3.61
N LYS A 14 -18.17 -1.69 -3.69
CA LYS A 14 -18.75 -1.15 -4.91
C LYS A 14 -17.88 -0.02 -5.45
N GLY A 15 -16.81 -0.38 -6.13
CA GLY A 15 -15.94 0.57 -6.81
C GLY A 15 -15.40 -0.01 -8.11
N ASP A 16 -14.78 0.85 -8.93
CA ASP A 16 -14.15 0.41 -10.16
C ASP A 16 -12.86 -0.38 -9.90
N PRO A 17 -12.46 -1.27 -10.82
CA PRO A 17 -11.18 -1.94 -10.74
C PRO A 17 -10.02 -0.96 -10.71
N VAL A 18 -9.15 -1.07 -9.69
CA VAL A 18 -7.95 -0.23 -9.57
C VAL A 18 -6.66 -1.05 -9.56
N ALA A 19 -5.58 -0.41 -10.02
CA ALA A 19 -4.21 -0.92 -9.94
C ALA A 19 -3.45 -0.24 -8.80
N LEU A 20 -2.63 -1.00 -8.07
CA LEU A 20 -1.67 -0.47 -7.11
C LEU A 20 -0.34 -0.23 -7.84
N VAL A 21 0.13 1.02 -7.87
CA VAL A 21 1.46 1.35 -8.40
C VAL A 21 2.41 1.59 -7.22
N VAL A 22 3.51 0.85 -7.18
CA VAL A 22 4.50 0.89 -6.09
C VAL A 22 5.92 0.80 -6.63
N ASN A 23 6.91 1.21 -5.84
CA ASN A 23 8.31 1.05 -6.20
C ASN A 23 8.67 -0.45 -6.31
N ARG A 24 9.61 -0.81 -7.20
CA ARG A 24 10.14 -2.18 -7.27
C ARG A 24 10.61 -2.67 -5.90
N GLY A 25 10.19 -3.89 -5.56
CA GLY A 25 10.46 -4.56 -4.28
C GLY A 25 9.35 -4.37 -3.23
N PHE A 26 8.29 -3.61 -3.54
CA PHE A 26 7.21 -3.30 -2.60
C PHE A 26 5.82 -3.81 -3.05
N ARG A 27 5.78 -4.80 -3.94
CA ARG A 27 4.53 -5.42 -4.44
C ARG A 27 3.51 -5.76 -3.34
N ASP A 28 4.00 -6.29 -2.24
CA ASP A 28 3.16 -6.84 -1.16
C ASP A 28 2.87 -5.84 -0.04
N LEU A 29 3.25 -4.55 -0.21
CA LEU A 29 3.18 -3.54 0.85
C LEU A 29 1.79 -3.45 1.50
N LEU A 30 0.72 -3.32 0.70
CA LEU A 30 -0.64 -3.21 1.22
C LEU A 30 -1.24 -4.56 1.66
N TYR A 31 -0.75 -5.69 1.14
CA TYR A 31 -1.15 -7.02 1.59
C TYR A 31 -0.59 -7.36 2.98
N ILE A 32 0.67 -6.94 3.23
CA ILE A 32 1.33 -7.06 4.53
C ILE A 32 0.74 -6.04 5.52
N GLY A 33 0.45 -4.83 5.04
CA GLY A 33 -0.03 -3.73 5.87
C GLY A 33 1.01 -3.30 6.91
N ASN A 34 0.55 -2.78 8.03
CA ASN A 34 1.39 -2.33 9.14
C ASN A 34 1.64 -3.41 10.21
N GLN A 35 1.31 -4.67 9.90
CA GLN A 35 1.39 -5.79 10.84
C GLN A 35 0.61 -5.62 12.15
N ALA A 36 -0.32 -4.65 12.25
CA ALA A 36 -1.18 -4.52 13.41
C ALA A 36 -2.01 -5.81 13.57
N ARG A 37 -1.93 -6.43 14.75
CA ARG A 37 -2.70 -7.62 15.13
C ARG A 37 -3.66 -7.24 16.25
N PRO A 38 -4.96 -7.03 15.97
CA PRO A 38 -5.95 -6.74 17.01
C PRO A 38 -6.00 -7.82 18.11
N SER A 39 -5.70 -9.07 17.74
CA SER A 39 -5.57 -10.20 18.66
C SER A 39 -4.22 -10.86 18.43
N ILE A 40 -3.20 -10.47 19.20
CA ILE A 40 -1.80 -10.87 18.99
C ILE A 40 -1.54 -12.39 19.11
N PHE A 41 -2.39 -13.11 19.83
CA PHE A 41 -2.27 -14.57 20.06
C PHE A 41 -3.21 -15.42 19.20
N ALA A 42 -3.98 -14.82 18.28
CA ALA A 42 -4.86 -15.59 17.41
C ALA A 42 -4.04 -16.42 16.40
N LEU A 43 -4.26 -17.74 16.38
CA LEU A 43 -3.61 -18.66 15.45
C LEU A 43 -4.27 -18.62 14.04
N ASP A 44 -5.59 -18.45 13.98
CA ASP A 44 -6.34 -18.25 12.73
C ASP A 44 -6.46 -16.74 12.41
N ILE A 45 -5.50 -16.21 11.66
CA ILE A 45 -5.47 -14.79 11.28
C ILE A 45 -6.28 -14.57 10.00
N ARG A 46 -7.41 -13.86 10.10
CA ARG A 46 -8.21 -13.44 8.94
C ARG A 46 -7.85 -12.03 8.51
N LYS A 47 -7.20 -11.91 7.35
CA LYS A 47 -6.92 -10.61 6.72
C LYS A 47 -8.06 -10.21 5.78
N PRO A 48 -8.49 -8.94 5.76
CA PRO A 48 -9.38 -8.43 4.72
C PRO A 48 -8.75 -8.58 3.33
N SER A 49 -9.59 -8.74 2.30
CA SER A 49 -9.11 -8.74 0.92
C SER A 49 -8.61 -7.36 0.47
N ASN A 50 -7.67 -7.34 -0.45
CA ASN A 50 -7.14 -6.12 -1.05
C ASN A 50 -8.21 -5.38 -1.88
N LEU A 51 -8.08 -4.06 -2.03
CA LEU A 51 -8.96 -3.25 -2.88
C LEU A 51 -8.53 -3.26 -4.36
N TYR A 52 -7.24 -3.42 -4.63
CA TYR A 52 -6.67 -3.44 -5.97
C TYR A 52 -6.78 -4.84 -6.61
N LYS A 53 -6.84 -4.86 -7.95
CA LYS A 53 -6.83 -6.12 -8.72
C LYS A 53 -5.44 -6.49 -9.24
N THR A 54 -4.59 -5.51 -9.50
CA THR A 54 -3.23 -5.73 -10.03
C THR A 54 -2.23 -4.81 -9.35
N VAL A 55 -0.96 -5.21 -9.40
CA VAL A 55 0.17 -4.44 -8.87
C VAL A 55 1.17 -4.18 -9.98
N ILE A 56 1.54 -2.92 -10.15
CA ILE A 56 2.53 -2.45 -11.11
C ILE A 56 3.73 -1.93 -10.32
N GLU A 57 4.90 -2.51 -10.57
CA GLU A 57 6.15 -2.09 -9.95
C GLU A 57 6.92 -1.14 -10.87
N VAL A 58 7.39 -0.02 -10.32
CA VAL A 58 8.14 1.01 -11.05
C VAL A 58 9.54 1.14 -10.45
N ASP A 59 10.55 1.20 -11.31
CA ASP A 59 11.94 1.46 -10.93
C ASP A 59 12.13 2.93 -10.56
N CYS A 60 11.73 3.27 -9.34
CA CYS A 60 11.98 4.58 -8.76
C CYS A 60 12.33 4.44 -7.27
N LYS A 61 13.06 5.42 -6.75
CA LYS A 61 13.30 5.61 -5.32
C LYS A 61 13.32 7.12 -5.04
N VAL A 62 12.65 7.53 -3.98
CA VAL A 62 12.72 8.90 -3.45
C VAL A 62 13.37 8.80 -2.08
N ILE A 63 14.41 9.59 -1.85
CA ILE A 63 15.07 9.69 -0.56
C ILE A 63 14.83 11.09 -0.02
N PRO A 64 14.39 11.24 1.24
CA PRO A 64 14.30 12.55 1.88
C PRO A 64 15.66 13.24 1.84
N ASP A 65 15.68 14.51 1.46
CA ASP A 65 16.90 15.29 1.51
C ASP A 65 17.36 15.42 2.97
N GLN A 66 18.58 14.96 3.23
CA GLN A 66 19.20 14.97 4.55
C GLN A 66 20.58 15.61 4.40
N PRO A 67 20.78 16.85 4.89
CA PRO A 67 21.99 17.63 4.64
C PRO A 67 23.29 16.89 4.96
N ASP A 68 23.27 16.05 6.01
CA ASP A 68 24.45 15.35 6.54
C ASP A 68 24.42 13.83 6.34
N LYS A 69 23.46 13.29 5.58
CA LYS A 69 23.32 11.83 5.36
C LYS A 69 23.21 11.47 3.88
N CYS A 70 23.79 10.31 3.58
CA CYS A 70 23.98 9.70 2.26
C CYS A 70 22.90 10.08 1.22
N GLN A 71 23.29 10.95 0.28
CA GLN A 71 22.58 11.12 -0.98
C GLN A 71 22.84 9.87 -1.83
N LEU A 72 21.81 9.28 -2.45
CA LEU A 72 21.99 8.19 -3.40
C LEU A 72 23.07 8.60 -4.39
N LYS A 73 24.19 7.89 -4.40
CA LYS A 73 25.13 7.98 -5.51
C LYS A 73 24.34 7.59 -6.74
N HIS A 74 24.17 8.57 -7.62
CA HIS A 74 23.47 8.51 -8.91
C HIS A 74 23.41 7.08 -9.43
N ALA A 75 22.26 6.41 -9.27
CA ALA A 75 22.07 5.10 -9.89
C ALA A 75 22.05 5.35 -11.40
N PRO A 76 22.95 4.72 -12.18
CA PRO A 76 22.86 4.82 -13.62
C PRO A 76 21.55 4.13 -14.02
N PHE A 77 20.81 4.76 -14.90
CA PHE A 77 19.82 4.05 -15.71
C PHE A 77 20.49 2.90 -16.46
#